data_AF-A0A1Y4IK76-F1
#
_entry.id   AF-A0A1Y4IK76-F1
#
_cell.length_a   1.000
_cell.length_b   1.000
_cell.length_c   1.000
_cell.angle_alpha   90.00
_cell.angle_beta   90.00
_cell.angle_gamma   90.00
#
_symmetry.space_group_name_H-M   'P 1'
#
loop_
_entity.id
_entity.type
_entity.pdbx_description
1 polymer ?
#
loop_
_entity_poly.entity_id
_entity_poly.type
_entity_poly.pdbx_seq_one_letter_code
_entity_poly.pdbx_strand_id
1 'polypeptide(L)'
;MKSSSEIRMDFKKSVRYAEKLDRLAKGLREETGYYETLSFWEGEAASVWSGKALALEKEIETGAEELEYAADSLRRAAERIYDAEMHAYNLARERRYYE
;
A
#
# COMPACT_ATOMS: atom_id res chain seq x y z
N MET A 1 26.56 8.48 11.55
CA MET A 1 26.25 7.48 10.51
C MET A 1 25.36 6.42 11.13
N LYS A 2 24.23 6.07 10.51
CA LYS A 2 23.37 5.00 11.01
C LYS A 2 24.14 3.68 11.07
N SER A 3 23.85 2.84 12.04
CA SER A 3 24.30 1.46 12.06
C SER A 3 23.58 0.64 10.97
N SER A 4 24.19 -0.46 10.54
CA SER A 4 23.55 -1.39 9.60
C SER A 4 22.25 -1.99 10.16
N SER A 5 22.13 -2.10 11.49
CA SER A 5 20.90 -2.52 12.15
C SER A 5 19.79 -1.48 12.01
N GLU A 6 20.09 -0.20 12.21
CA GLU A 6 19.12 0.89 12.04
C GLU A 6 18.64 0.99 10.58
N ILE A 7 19.55 0.90 9.61
CA ILE A 7 19.22 0.92 8.17
C ILE A 7 18.25 -0.22 7.82
N ARG A 8 18.53 -1.44 8.28
CA ARG A 8 17.65 -2.61 8.08
C ARG A 8 16.32 -2.45 8.80
N MET A 9 16.31 -1.85 9.98
CA MET A 9 15.09 -1.62 10.75
C MET A 9 14.18 -0.62 10.04
N ASP A 10 14.73 0.50 9.56
CA ASP A 10 14.00 1.53 8.81
C ASP A 10 13.39 0.92 7.54
N PHE A 11 14.17 0.16 6.77
CA PHE A 11 13.68 -0.56 5.59
C PHE A 11 12.50 -1.48 5.93
N LYS A 12 12.65 -2.35 6.93
CA LYS A 12 11.58 -3.25 7.39
C LYS A 12 10.34 -2.50 7.88
N LYS A 13 10.51 -1.31 8.45
CA LYS A 13 9.40 -0.46 8.90
C LYS A 13 8.61 0.05 7.70
N SER A 14 9.29 0.54 6.67
CA SER A 14 8.67 0.99 5.42
C SER A 14 7.92 -0.14 4.70
N VAL A 15 8.51 -1.34 4.61
CA VAL A 15 7.84 -2.52 4.04
C VAL A 15 6.55 -2.84 4.81
N ARG A 16 6.60 -2.81 6.15
CA ARG A 16 5.40 -3.04 6.98
C ARG A 16 4.31 -1.99 6.80
N TYR A 17 4.66 -0.74 6.46
CA TYR A 17 3.66 0.27 6.11
C TYR A 17 3.03 -0.01 4.74
N ALA A 18 3.81 -0.43 3.74
CA ALA A 18 3.27 -0.84 2.44
C ALA A 18 2.29 -2.01 2.59
N GLU A 19 2.63 -3.02 3.40
CA GLU A 19 1.72 -4.13 3.71
C GLU A 19 0.43 -3.70 4.42
N LYS A 20 0.46 -2.60 5.19
CA LYS A 20 -0.78 -2.05 5.79
C LYS A 20 -1.68 -1.45 4.72
N LEU A 21 -1.11 -0.76 3.73
CA LEU A 21 -1.87 -0.19 2.61
C LEU A 21 -2.52 -1.31 1.79
N ASP A 22 -1.80 -2.37 1.46
CA ASP A 22 -2.39 -3.53 0.76
C ASP A 22 -3.54 -4.17 1.54
N ARG A 23 -3.39 -4.31 2.87
CA ARG A 23 -4.46 -4.85 3.71
C ARG A 23 -5.69 -3.95 3.73
N LEU A 24 -5.51 -2.62 3.71
CA LEU A 24 -6.62 -1.68 3.62
C LEU A 24 -7.30 -1.75 2.25
N ALA A 25 -6.53 -1.84 1.16
CA ALA A 25 -7.05 -2.03 -0.19
C ALA A 25 -7.89 -3.33 -0.29
N LYS A 26 -7.37 -4.43 0.25
CA LYS A 26 -8.10 -5.70 0.33
C LYS A 26 -9.38 -5.58 1.14
N GLY A 27 -9.33 -4.93 2.31
CA GLY A 27 -10.50 -4.71 3.14
C GLY A 27 -11.57 -3.88 2.43
N LEU A 28 -11.18 -2.84 1.69
CA LEU A 28 -12.09 -2.05 0.86
C LEU A 28 -12.81 -2.91 -0.18
N ARG A 29 -12.07 -3.76 -0.91
CA ARG A 29 -12.65 -4.67 -1.91
C ARG A 29 -13.57 -5.74 -1.29
N GLU A 30 -13.36 -6.11 -0.04
CA GLU A 30 -14.24 -7.08 0.66
C GLU A 30 -15.61 -6.47 1.02
N GLU A 31 -15.70 -5.14 1.19
CA GLU A 31 -16.95 -4.43 1.50
C GLU A 31 -17.88 -4.27 0.27
N THR A 32 -17.37 -4.40 -0.96
CA THR A 32 -18.19 -4.21 -2.19
C THR A 32 -19.15 -5.36 -2.47
N GLY A 33 -18.87 -6.57 -1.97
CA GLY A 33 -19.72 -7.75 -2.18
C GLY A 33 -21.14 -7.67 -1.56
N TYR A 34 -21.41 -6.65 -0.74
CA TYR A 34 -22.72 -6.45 -0.10
C TYR A 34 -23.78 -5.85 -1.03
N TYR A 35 -23.37 -5.16 -2.10
CA TYR A 35 -24.31 -4.41 -2.95
C TYR A 35 -24.95 -5.25 -4.06
N GLU A 36 -24.26 -6.30 -4.56
CA GLU A 36 -24.84 -7.28 -5.50
C GLU A 36 -26.10 -7.97 -4.96
N THR A 37 -26.20 -8.12 -3.63
CA THR A 37 -27.31 -8.82 -2.96
C THR A 37 -28.66 -8.11 -3.01
N LEU A 38 -28.74 -6.84 -3.45
CA LEU A 38 -30.00 -6.07 -3.47
C LEU A 38 -30.74 -6.12 -4.82
N SER A 39 -30.31 -6.99 -5.74
CA SER A 39 -30.88 -7.20 -7.08
C SER A 39 -32.32 -7.75 -7.12
N PHE A 40 -32.89 -8.14 -5.99
CA PHE A 40 -34.28 -8.62 -5.90
C PHE A 40 -35.33 -7.50 -5.73
N TRP A 41 -34.90 -6.25 -5.53
CA TRP A 41 -35.80 -5.13 -5.34
C TRP A 41 -36.16 -4.49 -6.69
N GLU A 42 -37.46 -4.32 -6.99
CA GLU A 42 -37.95 -3.75 -8.25
C GLU A 42 -38.53 -2.33 -8.06
N GLY A 43 -38.61 -1.58 -9.17
CA GLY A 43 -39.21 -0.23 -9.22
C GLY A 43 -38.20 0.92 -9.31
N GLU A 44 -38.71 2.15 -9.39
CA GLU A 44 -37.89 3.37 -9.58
C GLU A 44 -36.87 3.57 -8.44
N ALA A 45 -37.27 3.30 -7.20
CA ALA A 45 -36.38 3.37 -6.04
C ALA A 45 -35.21 2.38 -6.14
N ALA A 46 -35.46 1.17 -6.65
CA ALA A 46 -34.42 0.17 -6.87
C ALA A 46 -33.44 0.59 -7.96
N SER A 47 -33.92 1.18 -9.06
CA SER A 47 -33.05 1.72 -10.13
C SER A 47 -32.14 2.83 -9.61
N VAL A 48 -32.65 3.74 -8.77
CA VAL A 48 -31.84 4.82 -8.17
C VAL A 48 -30.82 4.24 -7.20
N TRP A 49 -31.21 3.25 -6.39
CA TRP A 49 -30.29 2.57 -5.48
C TRP A 49 -29.16 1.87 -6.21
N SER A 50 -29.45 1.05 -7.23
CA SER A 50 -28.45 0.33 -8.02
C SER A 50 -27.45 1.27 -8.68
N GLY A 51 -27.91 2.42 -9.20
CA GLY A 51 -27.01 3.42 -9.77
C GLY A 51 -26.03 4.00 -8.74
N LYS A 52 -26.50 4.27 -7.52
CA LYS A 52 -25.64 4.74 -6.42
C LYS A 52 -24.69 3.67 -5.91
N ALA A 53 -25.17 2.42 -5.81
CA ALA A 53 -24.36 1.28 -5.41
C ALA A 53 -23.19 1.06 -6.39
N LEU A 54 -23.47 1.04 -7.69
CA LEU A 54 -22.43 0.91 -8.72
C LEU A 54 -21.42 2.07 -8.70
N ALA A 55 -21.89 3.29 -8.47
CA ALA A 55 -21.01 4.45 -8.33
C ALA A 55 -20.07 4.30 -7.11
N LEU A 56 -20.62 3.86 -5.98
CA LEU A 56 -19.85 3.61 -4.76
C LEU A 56 -18.85 2.46 -4.93
N GLU A 57 -19.24 1.34 -5.56
CA GLU A 57 -18.34 0.24 -5.88
C GLU A 57 -17.14 0.71 -6.71
N LYS A 58 -17.39 1.57 -7.71
CA LYS A 58 -16.33 2.16 -8.53
C LYS A 58 -15.39 3.06 -7.73
N GLU A 59 -15.94 3.88 -6.82
CA GLU A 59 -15.13 4.71 -5.93
C GLU A 59 -14.28 3.87 -4.98
N ILE A 60 -14.84 2.79 -4.44
CA ILE A 60 -14.13 1.83 -3.57
C ILE A 60 -13.00 1.16 -4.35
N GLU A 61 -13.27 0.70 -5.57
CA GLU A 61 -12.26 0.07 -6.43
C GLU A 61 -11.12 1.05 -6.75
N THR A 62 -11.46 2.28 -7.13
CA THR A 62 -10.46 3.33 -7.40
C THR A 62 -9.60 3.60 -6.17
N GLY A 63 -10.21 3.73 -4.99
CA GLY A 63 -9.48 3.93 -3.73
C GLY A 63 -8.57 2.75 -3.37
N ALA A 64 -9.00 1.50 -3.64
CA ALA A 64 -8.18 0.32 -3.43
C ALA A 64 -6.96 0.30 -4.36
N GLU A 65 -7.13 0.63 -5.64
CA GLU A 65 -6.04 0.76 -6.62
C GLU A 65 -5.02 1.84 -6.21
N GLU A 66 -5.49 3.00 -5.72
CA GLU A 66 -4.60 4.07 -5.24
C GLU A 66 -3.76 3.64 -4.03
N LEU A 67 -4.34 2.87 -3.10
CA LEU A 67 -3.62 2.31 -1.95
C LEU A 67 -2.55 1.30 -2.38
N GLU A 68 -2.87 0.42 -3.33
CA GLU A 68 -1.92 -0.54 -3.90
C GLU A 68 -0.77 0.16 -4.63
N TYR A 69 -1.07 1.21 -5.40
CA TYR A 69 -0.07 2.04 -6.06
C TYR A 69 0.85 2.75 -5.06
N ALA A 70 0.28 3.29 -3.98
CA ALA A 70 1.05 3.91 -2.91
C ALA A 70 1.95 2.88 -2.18
N ALA A 71 1.47 1.66 -1.98
CA ALA A 71 2.24 0.57 -1.40
C ALA A 71 3.44 0.17 -2.27
N ASP A 72 3.26 -0.01 -3.58
CA ASP A 72 4.34 -0.30 -4.53
C ASP A 72 5.38 0.83 -4.56
N SER A 73 4.91 2.08 -4.63
CA SER A 73 5.76 3.26 -4.59
C SER A 73 6.62 3.31 -3.32
N LEU A 74 6.03 3.01 -2.17
CA LEU A 74 6.72 2.97 -0.89
C LEU A 74 7.78 1.86 -0.83
N ARG A 75 7.49 0.67 -1.37
CA ARG A 75 8.47 -0.44 -1.45
C ARG A 75 9.68 -0.05 -2.28
N ARG A 76 9.46 0.50 -3.48
CA ARG A 76 10.54 0.94 -4.39
C ARG A 76 11.36 2.07 -3.80
N ALA A 77 10.73 3.00 -3.09
CA ALA A 77 11.45 4.06 -2.38
C ALA A 77 12.31 3.48 -1.25
N ALA A 78 11.74 2.58 -0.45
CA ALA A 78 12.44 1.93 0.66
C ALA A 78 13.66 1.13 0.18
N GLU A 79 13.53 0.37 -0.91
CA GLU A 79 14.62 -0.42 -1.50
C GLU A 79 15.77 0.47 -1.97
N ARG A 80 15.47 1.52 -2.73
CA ARG A 80 16.48 2.49 -3.19
C ARG A 80 17.22 3.17 -2.04
N ILE A 81 16.50 3.57 -0.98
CA ILE A 81 17.10 4.20 0.20
C ILE A 81 17.98 3.20 0.95
N TYR A 82 17.49 1.97 1.15
CA TYR A 82 18.24 0.91 1.82
C TYR A 82 19.56 0.61 1.12
N ASP A 83 19.54 0.44 -0.21
CA ASP A 83 20.73 0.16 -1.01
C ASP A 83 21.74 1.30 -0.93
N ALA A 84 21.28 2.55 -1.03
CA ALA A 84 22.12 3.72 -0.91
C ALA A 84 22.76 3.85 0.48
N GLU A 85 21.96 3.68 1.55
CA GLU A 85 22.44 3.74 2.93
C GLU A 85 23.43 2.60 3.24
N MET A 86 23.15 1.38 2.78
CA MET A 86 24.04 0.23 2.97
C MET A 86 25.35 0.37 2.19
N HIS A 87 25.30 0.89 0.96
CA HIS A 87 26.51 1.18 0.18
C HIS A 87 27.40 2.19 0.90
N ALA A 88 26.82 3.30 1.38
CA ALA A 88 27.54 4.31 2.14
C ALA A 88 28.12 3.76 3.45
N TYR A 89 27.36 2.93 4.17
CA TYR A 89 27.82 2.24 5.38
C TYR A 89 29.04 1.36 5.11
N ASN A 90 29.01 0.56 4.03
CA ASN A 90 30.11 -0.34 3.67
C ASN A 90 31.37 0.44 3.30
N LEU A 91 31.24 1.49 2.48
CA LEU A 91 32.37 2.34 2.09
C LEU A 91 33.03 3.01 3.30
N ALA A 92 32.22 3.52 4.24
CA ALA A 92 32.74 4.13 5.46
C ALA A 92 33.37 3.12 6.43
N ARG A 93 32.90 1.87 6.41
CA ARG A 93 33.51 0.79 7.18
C ARG A 93 34.86 0.39 6.58
N GLU A 94 34.95 0.23 5.27
CA GLU A 94 36.20 -0.07 4.56
C GLU A 94 37.25 1.02 4.79
N ARG A 95 36.88 2.31 4.64
CA ARG A 95 37.81 3.43 4.91
C ARG A 95 38.42 3.36 6.33
N ARG A 96 37.61 3.02 7.34
CA ARG A 96 38.09 2.85 8.73
C ARG A 96 38.97 1.63 8.96
N TYR A 97 38.95 0.62 8.09
CA TYR A 97 39.84 -0.53 8.20
C TYR A 97 41.25 -0.25 7.62
N TYR A 98 41.40 0.79 6.80
CA TYR A 98 42.66 1.16 6.15
C TYR A 98 43.37 2.36 6.80
N GLU A 99 42.83 2.90 7.89
CA GLU A 99 43.45 3.91 8.77
C GLU A 99 43.93 3.26 10.08
#